data_AF-A0A7S3I3Q3-F1
#
_entry.id   AF-A0A7S3I3Q3-F1
#
_cell.length_a   1.000
_cell.length_b   1.000
_cell.length_c   1.000
_cell.angle_alpha   90.00
_cell.angle_beta   90.00
_cell.angle_gamma   90.00
#
_symmetry.space_group_name_H-M   'P 1'
#
loop_
_entity.id
_entity.type
_entity.pdbx_description
1 polymer ?
#
loop_
_entity_poly.entity_id
_entity_poly.type
_entity_poly.pdbx_seq_one_letter_code
_entity_poly.pdbx_strand_id
1 'polypeptide(L)'
;MRPVIIINVRRMIDSRIPVDRLISLTDFFLEYTIAHAMIPGAIESWTCIFDLKDVGVTEIPKDRIQPLVRNMTKNYRGRLFRFYATDVTFIVRQLWKLAHKFVDEFTNKKLLIFGDDYQNEIKELIDEDNLEQRYGGNLPNIERNYFPPQYNP
;
A
#
# COMPACT_ATOMS: atom_id res chain seq x y z
N MET A 1 11.07 -8.67 -11.04
CA MET A 1 9.79 -7.95 -11.24
C MET A 1 9.31 -7.59 -9.85
N ARG A 2 8.86 -6.36 -9.59
CA ARG A 2 8.54 -5.95 -8.21
C ARG A 2 7.08 -6.33 -7.89
N PRO A 3 6.81 -7.07 -6.81
CA PRO A 3 5.42 -7.36 -6.44
C PRO A 3 4.68 -6.07 -6.12
N VAL A 4 3.43 -6.00 -6.59
CA VAL A 4 2.50 -4.90 -6.28
C VAL A 4 1.60 -5.35 -5.12
N ILE A 5 1.64 -4.60 -4.03
CA ILE A 5 0.85 -4.85 -2.83
C ILE A 5 -0.25 -3.82 -2.76
N ILE A 6 -1.51 -4.26 -2.76
CA ILE A 6 -2.68 -3.39 -2.69
C ILE A 6 -3.32 -3.52 -1.31
N ILE A 7 -3.55 -2.39 -0.64
CA ILE A 7 -4.18 -2.31 0.68
C ILE A 7 -5.43 -1.46 0.57
N ASN A 8 -6.59 -2.10 0.74
CA ASN A 8 -7.86 -1.39 0.84
C ASN A 8 -8.08 -0.89 2.28
N VAL A 9 -8.01 0.43 2.46
CA VAL A 9 -8.03 1.06 3.78
C VAL A 9 -9.43 1.03 4.40
N ARG A 10 -10.49 1.16 3.60
CA ARG A 10 -11.88 1.03 4.08
C ARG A 10 -12.12 -0.33 4.73
N ARG A 11 -11.75 -1.42 4.06
CA ARG A 11 -11.86 -2.79 4.61
C ARG A 11 -11.00 -2.98 5.87
N MET A 12 -9.81 -2.39 5.91
CA MET A 12 -8.97 -2.42 7.11
C MET A 12 -9.66 -1.75 8.30
N ILE A 13 -10.27 -0.57 8.10
CA ILE A 13 -11.04 0.15 9.12
C ILE A 13 -12.25 -0.69 9.57
N ASP A 14 -13.04 -1.16 8.61
CA ASP A 14 -14.30 -1.89 8.85
C ASP A 14 -14.07 -3.24 9.57
N SER A 15 -12.90 -3.87 9.35
CA SER A 15 -12.53 -5.11 10.04
C SER A 15 -12.43 -4.97 11.56
N ARG A 16 -12.21 -3.74 12.05
CA ARG A 16 -11.97 -3.42 13.48
C ARG A 16 -10.90 -4.27 14.15
N ILE A 17 -10.02 -4.91 13.38
CA ILE A 17 -8.95 -5.76 13.89
C ILE A 17 -8.07 -4.97 14.88
N PRO A 18 -7.68 -5.52 16.03
CA PRO A 18 -6.77 -4.86 16.96
C PRO A 18 -5.41 -4.59 16.32
N VAL A 19 -4.75 -3.49 16.70
CA VAL A 19 -3.48 -3.05 16.08
C VAL A 19 -2.38 -4.13 16.12
N ASP A 20 -2.25 -4.87 17.22
CA ASP A 20 -1.23 -5.92 17.36
C ASP A 20 -1.49 -7.09 16.41
N ARG A 21 -2.77 -7.42 16.18
CA ARG A 21 -3.18 -8.46 15.23
C ARG A 21 -3.01 -7.98 13.80
N LEU A 22 -3.24 -6.70 13.53
CA LEU A 22 -2.98 -6.08 12.24
C LEU A 22 -1.48 -6.11 11.92
N ILE A 23 -0.61 -5.78 12.89
CA ILE A 23 0.84 -5.89 12.74
C ILE A 23 1.25 -7.33 12.42
N SER A 24 0.74 -8.30 13.18
CA SER A 24 1.05 -9.72 12.94
C SER A 24 0.58 -10.20 11.55
N LEU A 25 -0.59 -9.73 11.09
CA LEU A 25 -1.10 -10.02 9.76
C LEU A 25 -0.21 -9.40 8.68
N THR A 26 0.21 -8.15 8.85
CA THR A 26 1.12 -7.46 7.94
C THR A 26 2.46 -8.18 7.88
N ASP A 27 3.04 -8.57 9.02
CA ASP A 27 4.30 -9.31 9.06
C ASP A 27 4.19 -10.63 8.30
N PHE A 28 3.14 -11.42 8.61
CA PHE A 28 2.87 -12.66 7.91
C PHE A 28 2.76 -12.45 6.39
N PHE A 29 1.98 -11.46 5.96
CA PHE A 29 1.77 -11.19 4.54
C PHE A 29 3.05 -10.74 3.83
N LEU A 30 3.86 -9.90 4.48
CA LEU A 30 5.12 -9.42 3.91
C LEU A 30 6.15 -10.55 3.82
N GLU A 31 6.28 -11.39 4.86
CA GLU A 31 7.13 -12.59 4.80
C GLU A 31 6.65 -13.57 3.71
N TYR A 32 5.34 -13.79 3.59
CA TYR A 32 4.76 -14.61 2.53
C TYR A 32 5.11 -14.05 1.14
N THR A 33 5.03 -12.72 0.97
CA THR A 33 5.41 -12.03 -0.27
C THR A 33 6.90 -12.19 -0.59
N ILE A 34 7.77 -12.06 0.41
CA ILE A 34 9.21 -12.27 0.23
C ILE A 34 9.50 -13.73 -0.17
N ALA A 35 8.80 -14.69 0.45
CA ALA A 35 9.04 -16.10 0.19
C ALA A 35 8.53 -16.57 -1.18
N HIS A 36 7.44 -15.98 -1.70
CA HIS A 36 6.74 -16.52 -2.88
C HIS A 36 6.72 -15.59 -4.10
N ALA A 37 6.90 -14.29 -3.91
CA ALA A 37 6.86 -13.30 -4.98
C ALA A 37 8.24 -12.71 -5.32
N MET A 38 9.24 -12.95 -4.47
CA MET A 38 10.60 -12.45 -4.66
C MET A 38 11.60 -13.56 -5.01
N ILE A 39 12.61 -13.20 -5.77
CA ILE A 39 13.70 -14.07 -6.22
C ILE A 39 14.77 -14.14 -5.11
N PRO A 40 15.06 -15.34 -4.58
CA PRO A 40 16.11 -15.51 -3.58
C PRO A 40 17.47 -15.02 -4.09
N GLY A 41 18.17 -14.23 -3.27
CA GLY A 41 19.51 -13.70 -3.59
C GLY A 41 19.53 -12.40 -4.40
N ALA A 42 18.38 -11.88 -4.84
CA ALA A 42 18.28 -10.57 -5.46
C ALA A 42 17.86 -9.49 -4.44
N ILE A 43 18.36 -8.26 -4.60
CA ILE A 43 17.87 -7.10 -3.85
C ILE A 43 16.53 -6.69 -4.46
N GLU A 44 15.44 -7.17 -3.88
CA GLU A 44 14.09 -6.87 -4.34
C GLU A 44 13.33 -5.92 -3.43
N SER A 45 12.34 -5.27 -4.03
CA SER A 45 11.51 -4.25 -3.42
C SER A 45 10.08 -4.39 -3.93
N TRP A 46 9.11 -3.91 -3.18
CA TRP A 46 7.70 -3.90 -3.55
C TRP A 46 7.20 -2.47 -3.82
N THR A 47 6.14 -2.41 -4.62
CA THR A 47 5.34 -1.20 -4.80
C THR A 47 4.05 -1.36 -4.03
N CYS A 48 3.66 -0.37 -3.23
CA CYS A 48 2.40 -0.38 -2.49
C CYS A 48 1.39 0.59 -3.09
N ILE A 49 0.14 0.15 -3.21
CA ILE A 49 -1.03 0.99 -3.47
C ILE A 49 -1.90 0.94 -2.21
N PHE A 50 -2.02 2.08 -1.55
CA PHE A 50 -2.99 2.32 -0.49
C PHE A 50 -4.22 2.95 -1.12
N ASP A 51 -5.29 2.17 -1.18
CA ASP A 51 -6.58 2.59 -1.71
C ASP A 51 -7.41 3.18 -0.57
N LEU A 52 -7.56 4.51 -0.59
CA LEU A 52 -8.38 5.26 0.36
C LEU A 52 -9.78 5.58 -0.17
N LYS A 53 -10.23 4.88 -1.23
CA LYS A 53 -11.59 5.03 -1.72
C LYS A 53 -12.59 4.75 -0.61
N ASP A 54 -13.60 5.61 -0.55
CA ASP A 54 -14.63 5.61 0.47
C ASP A 54 -14.11 5.83 1.89
N VAL A 55 -12.87 6.29 2.14
CA VAL A 55 -12.34 6.58 3.48
C VAL A 55 -12.51 8.06 3.84
N GLY A 56 -13.28 8.34 4.90
CA GLY A 56 -13.42 9.68 5.43
C GLY A 56 -12.16 10.18 6.13
N VAL A 57 -11.93 11.50 6.08
CA VAL A 57 -10.77 12.18 6.69
C VAL A 57 -10.60 11.83 8.18
N THR A 58 -11.72 11.78 8.89
CA THR A 58 -11.79 11.51 10.34
C THR A 58 -11.64 10.04 10.69
N GLU A 59 -11.74 9.16 9.71
CA GLU A 59 -11.68 7.70 9.91
C GLU A 59 -10.28 7.15 9.74
N ILE A 60 -9.33 7.95 9.25
CA ILE A 60 -7.92 7.56 9.14
C ILE A 60 -7.37 7.30 10.55
N PRO A 61 -7.09 6.03 10.92
CA PRO A 61 -6.77 5.68 12.29
C PRO A 61 -5.29 5.91 12.55
N LYS A 62 -4.92 7.16 12.88
CA LYS A 62 -3.51 7.58 13.09
C LYS A 62 -2.80 6.72 14.15
N ASP A 63 -3.52 6.34 15.19
CA ASP A 63 -3.10 5.47 16.29
C ASP A 63 -2.79 4.03 15.84
N ARG A 64 -3.35 3.57 14.71
CA ARG A 64 -3.07 2.26 14.12
C ARG A 64 -2.00 2.31 13.03
N ILE A 65 -2.00 3.38 12.24
CA ILE A 65 -1.02 3.58 11.15
C ILE A 65 0.39 3.78 11.72
N GLN A 66 0.54 4.56 12.78
CA GLN A 66 1.88 4.87 13.31
C GLN A 66 2.63 3.63 13.83
N PRO A 67 2.03 2.71 14.61
CA PRO A 67 2.65 1.43 14.97
C PRO A 67 3.01 0.57 13.76
N LEU A 68 2.12 0.48 12.76
CA LEU A 68 2.38 -0.25 11.52
C LEU A 68 3.60 0.30 10.76
N VAL A 69 3.65 1.62 10.55
CA VAL A 69 4.78 2.28 9.88
C VAL A 69 6.06 2.06 10.68
N ARG A 70 6.03 2.19 12.01
CA ARG A 70 7.20 1.90 12.87
C ARG A 70 7.68 0.45 12.72
N ASN A 71 6.76 -0.50 12.73
CA ASN A 71 7.06 -1.92 12.54
C ASN A 71 7.69 -2.17 11.16
N MET A 72 7.09 -1.60 10.11
CA MET A 72 7.58 -1.73 8.74
C MET A 72 8.98 -1.11 8.54
N THR A 73 9.20 0.11 9.03
CA THR A 73 10.50 0.80 8.94
C THR A 73 11.58 0.10 9.77
N LYS A 74 11.22 -0.68 10.80
CA LYS A 74 12.17 -1.44 11.62
C LYS A 74 12.55 -2.77 10.96
N ASN A 75 11.56 -3.54 10.50
CA ASN A 75 11.74 -4.94 10.10
C ASN A 75 11.93 -5.11 8.58
N TYR A 76 11.41 -4.19 7.76
CA TYR A 76 11.36 -4.31 6.30
C TYR A 76 12.13 -3.18 5.60
N ARG A 77 13.30 -2.83 6.14
CA ARG A 77 14.16 -1.76 5.62
C ARG A 77 14.60 -2.03 4.18
N GLY A 78 14.61 -0.97 3.36
CA GLY A 78 15.06 -1.05 1.97
C GLY A 78 14.10 -1.74 1.00
N ARG A 79 12.97 -2.32 1.48
CA ARG A 79 12.05 -3.08 0.63
C ARG A 79 10.96 -2.25 -0.03
N LEU A 80 10.62 -1.08 0.49
CA LEU A 80 9.66 -0.19 -0.18
C LEU A 80 10.33 0.53 -1.36
N PHE A 81 9.86 0.30 -2.58
CA PHE A 81 10.28 1.05 -3.77
C PHE A 81 9.45 2.33 -3.93
N ARG A 82 8.14 2.17 -4.07
CA ARG A 82 7.16 3.24 -4.27
C ARG A 82 5.91 2.99 -3.46
N PHE A 83 5.30 4.07 -2.99
CA PHE A 83 4.03 4.05 -2.28
C PHE A 83 3.08 5.04 -2.94
N TYR A 84 1.93 4.54 -3.38
CA TYR A 84 0.84 5.33 -3.93
C TYR A 84 -0.29 5.39 -2.89
N ALA A 85 -0.65 6.58 -2.43
CA ALA A 85 -1.92 6.80 -1.73
C ALA A 85 -2.93 7.31 -2.77
N THR A 86 -3.92 6.49 -3.12
CA THR A 86 -4.94 6.81 -4.13
C THR A 86 -6.26 7.16 -3.48
N ASP A 87 -7.12 7.85 -4.23
CA ASP A 87 -8.47 8.24 -3.81
C ASP A 87 -8.48 9.08 -2.52
N VAL A 88 -7.39 9.82 -2.31
CA VAL A 88 -7.21 10.70 -1.16
C VAL A 88 -8.08 11.92 -1.31
N THR A 89 -9.03 12.09 -0.39
CA THR A 89 -9.89 13.28 -0.34
C THR A 89 -9.06 14.58 -0.29
N PHE A 90 -9.56 15.65 -0.90
CA PHE A 90 -8.86 16.94 -0.99
C PHE A 90 -8.34 17.45 0.38
N ILE A 91 -9.13 17.25 1.43
CA ILE A 91 -8.76 17.64 2.80
C ILE A 91 -7.58 16.80 3.33
N VAL A 92 -7.52 15.50 3.02
CA VAL A 92 -6.39 14.64 3.40
C VAL A 92 -5.13 15.00 2.62
N ARG A 93 -5.23 15.38 1.33
CA ARG A 93 -4.06 15.89 0.59
C ARG A 93 -3.43 17.11 1.29
N GLN A 94 -4.27 17.99 1.86
CA GLN A 94 -3.82 19.16 2.60
C GLN A 94 -3.28 18.81 4.00
N LEU A 95 -3.88 17.85 4.71
CA LEU A 95 -3.36 17.34 5.99
C LEU A 95 -2.05 16.56 5.81
N TRP A 96 -1.84 15.90 4.68
CA TRP A 96 -0.61 15.16 4.42
C TRP A 96 0.61 16.08 4.22
N LYS A 97 0.40 17.27 3.62
CA LYS A 97 1.44 18.31 3.57
C LYS A 97 1.97 18.66 4.98
N LEU A 98 1.14 18.49 6.01
CA LEU A 98 1.54 18.66 7.43
C LEU A 98 2.13 17.38 8.03
N ALA A 99 1.75 16.20 7.54
CA ALA A 99 2.22 14.90 8.00
C ALA A 99 3.65 14.54 7.55
N HIS A 100 4.20 15.23 6.55
CA HIS A 100 5.60 15.11 6.13
C HIS A 100 6.62 15.27 7.29
N LYS A 101 6.22 15.87 8.42
CA LYS A 101 7.05 15.98 9.63
C LYS A 101 7.19 14.68 10.43
N PHE A 102 6.33 13.69 10.21
CA PHE A 102 6.32 12.43 10.98
C PHE A 102 7.02 11.27 10.28
N VAL A 103 7.43 11.47 9.03
CA VAL A 103 8.07 10.48 8.16
C VAL A 103 9.42 11.08 7.71
N ASP A 104 10.48 10.29 7.69
CA ASP A 104 11.80 10.77 7.28
C ASP A 104 11.80 11.22 5.80
N GLU A 105 12.72 12.13 5.45
CA GLU A 105 12.79 12.73 4.11
C GLU A 105 12.95 11.70 2.99
N PHE A 106 13.63 10.58 3.26
CA PHE A 106 13.85 9.52 2.27
C PHE A 106 12.57 8.72 2.01
N THR A 107 11.79 8.41 3.05
CA THR A 107 10.49 7.78 2.90
C THR A 107 9.47 8.71 2.23
N ASN A 108 9.52 10.02 2.52
CA ASN A 108 8.68 11.01 1.83
C ASN A 108 8.93 11.03 0.31
N LYS A 109 10.17 10.85 -0.16
CA LYS A 109 10.50 10.79 -1.61
C LYS A 109 9.83 9.62 -2.34
N LYS A 110 9.44 8.57 -1.61
CA LYS A 110 8.79 7.38 -2.16
C LYS A 110 7.27 7.47 -2.17
N LEU A 111 6.72 8.43 -1.42
CA LEU A 111 5.30 8.58 -1.19
C LEU A 111 4.68 9.55 -2.20
N LEU A 112 3.80 9.00 -3.04
CA LEU A 112 3.05 9.72 -4.04
C LEU A 112 1.58 9.70 -3.67
N ILE A 113 0.93 10.87 -3.71
CA ILE A 113 -0.41 11.07 -3.15
C ILE A 113 -1.30 11.71 -4.19
N PHE A 114 -2.39 11.01 -4.46
CA PHE A 114 -3.32 11.33 -5.52
C PHE A 114 -4.75 11.21 -5.00
N GLY A 115 -5.66 11.87 -5.69
CA GLY A 115 -7.10 11.70 -5.48
C GLY A 115 -7.53 10.72 -6.53
N ASP A 116 -8.20 11.19 -7.58
CA ASP A 116 -8.65 10.38 -8.70
C ASP A 116 -7.68 10.36 -9.90
N ASP A 117 -6.59 11.13 -9.82
CA ASP A 117 -5.63 11.43 -10.89
C ASP A 117 -4.31 10.66 -10.81
N TYR A 118 -4.35 9.34 -10.58
CA TYR A 118 -3.14 8.52 -10.34
C TYR A 118 -2.81 7.50 -11.42
N GLN A 119 -3.75 7.18 -12.31
CA GLN A 119 -3.65 5.99 -13.16
C GLN A 119 -2.46 6.10 -14.11
N ASN A 120 -2.21 7.28 -14.69
CA ASN A 120 -1.05 7.50 -15.56
C ASN A 120 0.27 7.30 -14.80
N GLU A 121 0.38 7.80 -13.57
CA GLU A 121 1.57 7.71 -12.72
C GLU A 121 1.84 6.28 -12.22
N ILE A 122 0.78 5.49 -11.99
CA ILE A 122 0.92 4.07 -11.65
C ILE A 122 1.42 3.28 -12.86
N LYS A 123 0.89 3.57 -14.06
CA LYS A 123 1.24 2.89 -15.31
C LYS A 123 2.67 3.12 -15.77
N GLU A 124 3.35 4.18 -15.31
CA GLU A 124 4.78 4.36 -15.56
C GLU A 124 5.65 3.25 -14.95
N LEU A 125 5.17 2.58 -13.89
CA LEU A 125 5.93 1.59 -13.13
C LEU A 125 5.27 0.20 -13.09
N ILE A 126 3.97 0.11 -13.32
CA ILE A 126 3.20 -1.13 -13.28
C ILE A 126 2.52 -1.31 -14.63
N ASP A 127 2.82 -2.42 -15.29
CA ASP A 127 2.20 -2.80 -16.56
C ASP A 127 0.69 -3.02 -16.38
N GLU A 128 -0.12 -2.59 -17.35
CA GLU A 128 -1.57 -2.64 -17.29
C GLU A 128 -2.10 -4.07 -17.13
N ASP A 129 -1.43 -5.07 -17.69
CA ASP A 129 -1.81 -6.48 -17.59
C ASP A 129 -1.55 -7.06 -16.18
N ASN A 130 -0.88 -6.31 -15.30
CA ASN A 130 -0.63 -6.67 -13.92
C ASN A 130 -1.46 -5.84 -12.92
N LEU A 131 -2.43 -5.07 -13.41
CA LEU A 131 -3.20 -4.14 -12.58
C LEU A 131 -4.70 -4.28 -12.81
N GLU A 132 -5.49 -4.18 -11.74
CA GLU A 132 -6.95 -4.20 -11.82
C GLU A 132 -7.51 -2.99 -12.58
N GLN A 133 -8.64 -3.18 -13.26
CA GLN A 133 -9.38 -2.12 -13.98
C GLN A 133 -9.65 -0.87 -13.13
N ARG A 134 -9.96 -1.05 -11.85
CA ARG A 134 -10.22 0.08 -10.93
C ARG A 134 -9.01 1.00 -10.73
N TYR A 135 -7.80 0.50 -10.93
CA TYR A 135 -6.56 1.29 -10.85
C TYR A 135 -6.03 1.67 -12.25
N GLY A 136 -6.78 1.36 -13.30
CA GLY A 136 -6.48 1.70 -14.69
C GLY A 136 -5.85 0.57 -15.52
N GLY A 137 -5.72 -0.65 -14.99
CA GLY A 137 -5.16 -1.78 -15.75
C GLY A 137 -6.21 -2.62 -16.50
N ASN A 138 -5.79 -3.80 -16.94
CA ASN A 138 -6.56 -4.73 -17.77
C ASN A 138 -7.12 -5.93 -16.99
N LEU A 139 -6.62 -6.19 -15.77
CA LEU A 139 -7.10 -7.31 -14.96
C LEU A 139 -8.52 -7.06 -14.42
N PRO A 140 -9.38 -8.09 -14.36
CA PRO A 140 -10.67 -7.99 -13.68
C PRO A 140 -10.50 -7.56 -12.23
N ASN A 141 -11.42 -6.72 -11.75
CA ASN A 141 -11.45 -6.32 -10.35
C ASN A 141 -11.66 -7.53 -9.42
N ILE A 142 -10.85 -7.64 -8.38
CA ILE A 142 -10.97 -8.68 -7.36
C ILE A 142 -11.92 -8.20 -6.27
N GLU A 143 -13.07 -8.87 -6.13
CA GLU A 143 -14.08 -8.53 -5.12
C GLU A 143 -14.06 -9.45 -3.89
N ARG A 144 -13.42 -10.63 -4.01
CA ARG A 144 -13.40 -11.69 -2.98
C ARG A 144 -12.15 -12.58 -3.13
N ASN A 145 -11.90 -13.43 -2.12
CA ASN A 145 -10.81 -14.41 -2.11
C ASN A 145 -9.41 -13.80 -2.30
N TYR A 146 -9.13 -12.70 -1.59
CA TYR A 146 -7.85 -11.98 -1.63
C TYR A 146 -6.65 -12.79 -1.12
N PHE A 147 -6.90 -13.93 -0.46
CA PHE A 147 -5.87 -14.82 0.04
C PHE A 147 -6.10 -16.26 -0.45
N PRO A 148 -5.06 -16.98 -0.90
CA PRO A 148 -3.68 -16.51 -1.05
C PRO A 148 -3.57 -15.44 -2.16
N PRO A 149 -2.65 -14.46 -2.01
CA PRO A 149 -2.41 -13.49 -3.07
C PRO A 149 -1.91 -14.22 -4.32
N GLN A 150 -2.38 -13.78 -5.48
CA GLN A 150 -1.94 -14.31 -6.77
C GLN A 150 -0.68 -13.57 -7.19
N TYR A 151 0.44 -14.28 -7.24
CA TYR A 151 1.70 -13.76 -7.75
C TYR A 151 1.88 -14.25 -9.18
N ASN A 152 1.93 -13.32 -10.14
CA ASN A 152 2.19 -13.57 -11.56
C ASN A 152 1.36 -14.73 -12.17
N PRO A 153 0.10 -14.49 -12.58
CA PRO A 153 -0.62 -15.45 -13.43
C PRO A 153 0.11 -15.74 -14.75
#